data_AF-A0A0D0D013-F1
#
_entry.id   AF-A0A0D0D013-F1
#
_cell.length_a   1.000
_cell.length_b   1.000
_cell.length_c   1.000
_cell.angle_alpha   90.00
_cell.angle_beta   90.00
_cell.angle_gamma   90.00
#
_symmetry.space_group_name_H-M   'P 1'
#
loop_
_entity.id
_entity.type
_entity.pdbx_description
1 polymer ?
#
loop_
_entity_poly.entity_id
_entity_poly.type
_entity_poly.pdbx_seq_one_letter_code
_entity_poly.pdbx_strand_id
1 'polypeptide(L)'
;MALLCYHNQVLWLVNMMLAGEKQHYALTLLKHLFNHLPAKLMVGLLYNIGCQLKCSCCKWGLLTNDNLTHLKFAISVFHVYGHQWPCQIVYHPCKCVSFGLLDGEGCKHLWNSLKFLILILGASGVHNIVYFLHQVMLTAE
;
A
#
# COMPACT_ATOMS: atom_id res chain seq x y z
N MET A 1 3.00 -6.06 -5.31
CA MET A 1 2.65 -4.84 -4.56
C MET A 1 3.29 -4.93 -3.18
N ALA A 2 3.60 -3.79 -2.55
CA ALA A 2 4.23 -3.73 -1.23
C ALA A 2 3.36 -2.94 -0.25
N LEU A 3 3.47 -3.27 1.04
CA LEU A 3 3.06 -2.41 2.15
C LEU A 3 4.33 -1.91 2.84
N LEU A 4 4.47 -0.58 2.94
CA LEU A 4 5.61 0.06 3.59
C LEU A 4 5.14 0.80 4.85
N CYS A 5 6.03 0.91 5.83
CA CYS A 5 5.83 1.81 6.96
C CYS A 5 6.18 3.25 6.59
N TYR A 6 5.95 4.19 7.53
CA TYR A 6 6.22 5.61 7.30
C TYR A 6 7.71 5.94 7.08
N HIS A 7 8.63 5.04 7.46
CA HIS A 7 10.07 5.17 7.19
C HIS A 7 10.50 4.61 5.83
N ASN A 8 9.56 4.30 4.94
CA ASN A 8 9.81 3.63 3.67
C ASN A 8 10.49 2.25 3.81
N GLN A 9 10.31 1.59 4.95
CA GLN A 9 10.73 0.19 5.15
C GLN A 9 9.60 -0.75 4.74
N VAL A 10 9.96 -1.84 4.07
CA VAL A 10 8.97 -2.82 3.61
C VAL A 10 8.51 -3.67 4.77
N LEU A 11 7.19 -3.70 5.01
CA LEU A 11 6.58 -4.59 5.99
C LEU A 11 6.25 -5.93 5.35
N TRP A 12 5.54 -5.89 4.21
CA TRP A 12 5.16 -7.09 3.47
C TRP A 12 5.10 -6.85 1.97
N LEU A 13 5.34 -7.91 1.22
CA LEU A 13 5.13 -7.98 -0.23
C LEU A 13 4.02 -8.96 -0.54
N VAL A 14 3.19 -8.62 -1.52
CA VAL A 14 2.23 -9.55 -2.12
C VAL A 14 2.61 -9.80 -3.57
N ASN A 15 2.71 -11.08 -3.91
CA ASN A 15 2.96 -11.52 -5.27
C ASN A 15 1.75 -11.21 -6.16
N MET A 16 1.98 -10.53 -7.27
CA MET A 16 0.93 -10.16 -8.22
C MET A 16 0.99 -11.12 -9.40
N MET A 17 0.09 -12.11 -9.40
CA MET A 17 0.03 -13.14 -10.44
C MET A 17 -0.78 -12.70 -11.67
N LEU A 18 -1.66 -11.71 -11.49
CA LEU A 18 -2.52 -11.18 -12.54
C LEU A 18 -2.08 -9.76 -12.90
N ALA A 19 -2.26 -9.40 -14.17
CA ALA A 19 -1.99 -8.05 -14.66
C ALA A 19 -2.82 -7.00 -13.89
N GLY A 20 -2.14 -5.90 -13.56
CA GLY A 20 -2.71 -4.72 -12.92
C GLY A 20 -2.71 -4.75 -11.39
N GLU A 21 -2.62 -3.57 -10.79
CA GLU A 21 -2.75 -3.35 -9.35
C GLU A 21 -4.22 -3.46 -8.94
N LYS A 22 -4.69 -4.70 -8.78
CA LYS A 22 -6.06 -4.97 -8.35
C LYS A 22 -6.24 -4.65 -6.87
N GLN A 23 -7.40 -4.11 -6.52
CA GLN A 23 -7.74 -3.68 -5.16
C GLN A 23 -7.61 -4.79 -4.09
N HIS A 24 -7.81 -6.06 -4.46
CA HIS A 24 -7.70 -7.17 -3.52
C HIS A 24 -6.28 -7.37 -2.96
N TYR A 25 -5.23 -6.96 -3.69
CA TYR A 25 -3.86 -7.00 -3.17
C TYR A 25 -3.71 -6.04 -2.00
N ALA A 26 -4.23 -4.81 -2.13
CA ALA A 26 -4.25 -3.81 -1.06
C ALA A 26 -5.05 -4.31 0.16
N LEU A 27 -6.23 -4.88 -0.07
CA LEU A 27 -7.08 -5.42 1.01
C LEU A 27 -6.41 -6.59 1.74
N THR A 28 -5.69 -7.45 1.02
CA THR A 28 -4.98 -8.59 1.61
C THR A 28 -3.86 -8.11 2.53
N LEU A 29 -3.04 -7.16 2.05
CA LEU A 29 -1.98 -6.55 2.86
C LEU A 29 -2.53 -5.83 4.09
N LEU A 30 -3.65 -5.13 3.93
CA LEU A 30 -4.28 -4.40 5.03
C LEU A 30 -4.90 -5.34 6.08
N LYS A 31 -5.56 -6.42 5.66
CA LYS A 31 -6.05 -7.47 6.59
C LYS A 31 -4.89 -8.11 7.35
N HIS A 32 -3.80 -8.40 6.66
CA HIS A 32 -2.61 -8.94 7.28
C HIS A 32 -2.01 -7.97 8.31
N LEU A 33 -1.91 -6.68 7.96
CA LEU A 33 -1.47 -5.62 8.89
C LEU A 33 -2.34 -5.61 10.16
N PHE A 34 -3.66 -5.61 10.05
CA PHE A 34 -4.56 -5.57 11.22
C PHE A 34 -4.45 -6.80 12.12
N ASN A 35 -4.08 -7.97 11.59
CA ASN A 35 -3.84 -9.16 12.41
C ASN A 35 -2.58 -9.03 13.29
N HIS A 36 -1.66 -8.13 12.94
CA HIS A 36 -0.41 -7.89 13.67
C HIS A 36 -0.42 -6.60 14.51
N LEU A 37 -1.51 -5.83 14.47
CA LEU A 37 -1.64 -4.58 15.22
C LEU A 37 -2.62 -4.72 16.38
N PRO A 38 -2.45 -3.93 17.46
CA PRO A 38 -3.45 -3.83 18.52
C PRO A 38 -4.78 -3.31 17.97
N ALA A 39 -5.90 -3.89 18.42
CA ALA A 39 -7.24 -3.61 17.89
C ALA A 39 -7.67 -2.12 17.91
N LYS A 40 -7.11 -1.31 18.82
CA LYS A 40 -7.48 0.11 18.98
C LYS A 40 -6.49 1.09 18.34
N LEU A 41 -5.47 0.60 17.64
CA LEU A 41 -4.45 1.47 17.05
C LEU A 41 -5.00 2.19 15.81
N MET A 42 -4.87 3.52 15.76
CA MET A 42 -5.18 4.28 14.55
C MET A 42 -4.10 4.09 13.49
N VAL A 43 -4.51 3.71 12.28
CA VAL A 43 -3.63 3.49 11.13
C VAL A 43 -3.95 4.50 10.03
N GLY A 44 -2.92 5.15 9.48
CA GLY A 44 -3.03 5.99 8.28
C GLY A 44 -2.57 5.22 7.05
N LEU A 45 -3.41 5.16 6.02
CA LEU A 45 -3.11 4.53 4.73
C LEU A 45 -2.97 5.58 3.63
N LEU A 46 -1.78 5.66 3.03
CA LEU A 46 -1.55 6.37 1.77
C LEU A 46 -1.66 5.39 0.61
N TYR A 47 -2.63 5.62 -0.27
CA TYR A 47 -2.83 4.76 -1.44
C TYR A 47 -3.38 5.56 -2.61
N ASN A 48 -2.85 5.34 -3.82
CA ASN A 48 -3.18 6.11 -5.01
C ASN A 48 -4.68 6.21 -5.27
N ILE A 49 -5.41 5.10 -5.08
CA ILE A 49 -6.87 5.05 -5.21
C ILE A 49 -7.56 4.90 -3.84
N GLY A 50 -6.99 5.50 -2.79
CA GLY A 50 -7.48 5.42 -1.41
C GLY A 50 -8.94 5.83 -1.25
N CYS A 51 -9.40 6.83 -2.02
CA CYS A 51 -10.81 7.22 -2.00
C CYS A 51 -11.75 6.13 -2.53
N GLN A 52 -11.38 5.45 -3.63
CA GLN A 52 -12.16 4.36 -4.20
C GLN A 52 -12.12 3.12 -3.30
N LEU A 53 -10.97 2.85 -2.68
CA LEU A 53 -10.81 1.77 -1.71
C LEU A 53 -11.75 1.99 -0.51
N LYS A 54 -11.78 3.20 0.06
CA LYS A 54 -12.70 3.55 1.15
C LYS A 54 -14.16 3.35 0.74
N CYS A 55 -14.58 3.88 -0.41
CA CYS A 55 -15.94 3.71 -0.92
C CYS A 55 -16.31 2.23 -1.07
N SER A 56 -15.39 1.43 -1.61
CA SER A 56 -15.62 0.00 -1.80
C SER A 56 -15.73 -0.76 -0.48
N CYS A 57 -14.90 -0.42 0.51
CA CYS A 57 -15.02 -1.03 1.84
C CYS A 57 -16.35 -0.70 2.50
N CYS A 58 -16.80 0.57 2.43
CA CYS A 58 -18.09 0.97 2.97
C CYS A 58 -19.27 0.32 2.24
N LYS A 59 -19.18 0.16 0.91
CA LYS A 59 -20.28 -0.40 0.10
C LYS A 59 -20.41 -1.92 0.26
N TRP A 60 -19.28 -2.63 0.33
CA TRP A 60 -19.26 -4.09 0.23
C TRP A 60 -18.82 -4.80 1.52
N GLY A 61 -18.52 -4.06 2.59
CA GLY A 61 -18.10 -4.67 3.87
C GLY A 61 -16.77 -5.43 3.77
N LEU A 62 -15.82 -4.95 2.95
CA LEU A 62 -14.57 -5.67 2.66
C LEU A 62 -13.60 -5.75 3.86
N LEU A 63 -13.80 -4.87 4.84
CA LEU A 63 -13.09 -4.81 6.11
C LEU A 63 -14.12 -4.76 7.23
N THR A 64 -13.80 -5.34 8.39
CA THR A 64 -14.62 -5.25 9.59
C THR A 64 -14.86 -3.79 9.98
N ASN A 65 -16.04 -3.48 10.53
CA ASN A 65 -16.39 -2.12 10.97
C ASN A 65 -15.33 -1.56 11.94
N ASP A 66 -14.84 -2.38 12.87
CA ASP A 66 -13.78 -2.00 13.81
C ASP A 66 -12.52 -1.54 13.06
N ASN A 67 -12.00 -2.36 12.14
CA ASN A 67 -10.83 -2.01 11.33
C ASN A 67 -11.05 -0.74 10.50
N LEU A 68 -12.25 -0.51 9.98
CA LEU A 68 -12.57 0.70 9.22
C LEU A 68 -12.58 1.95 10.07
N THR A 69 -13.09 1.89 11.30
CA THR A 69 -13.11 3.05 12.20
C THR A 69 -11.71 3.48 12.63
N HIS A 70 -10.79 2.52 12.72
CA HIS A 70 -9.38 2.76 13.06
C HIS A 70 -8.50 3.10 11.84
N LEU A 71 -9.05 3.14 10.63
CA LEU A 71 -8.31 3.39 9.40
C LEU A 71 -8.62 4.76 8.80
N LYS A 72 -7.60 5.62 8.73
CA LYS A 72 -7.65 6.87 7.98
C LYS A 72 -7.10 6.66 6.57
N PHE A 73 -7.81 7.16 5.56
CA PHE A 73 -7.39 7.10 4.17
C PHE A 73 -6.85 8.46 3.72
N ALA A 74 -5.75 8.44 2.99
CA ALA A 74 -5.20 9.55 2.23
C ALA A 74 -4.67 9.06 0.88
N ILE A 75 -4.48 9.97 -0.06
CA ILE A 75 -3.92 9.71 -1.39
C ILE A 75 -2.56 10.39 -1.44
N SER A 76 -1.55 9.79 -2.08
CA SER A 76 -0.24 10.41 -2.20
C SER A 76 -0.34 11.80 -2.88
N VAL A 77 0.57 12.71 -2.53
CA VAL A 77 0.46 14.14 -2.87
C VAL A 77 0.35 14.35 -4.38
N PHE A 78 1.16 13.65 -5.19
CA PHE A 78 1.04 13.76 -6.64
C PHE A 78 -0.25 13.16 -7.18
N HIS A 79 -0.69 12.02 -6.65
CA HIS A 79 -1.87 11.33 -7.17
C HIS A 79 -3.17 12.03 -6.80
N VAL A 80 -3.24 12.74 -5.67
CA VAL A 80 -4.48 13.41 -5.26
C VAL A 80 -4.93 14.47 -6.27
N TYR A 81 -4.00 15.17 -6.93
CA TYR A 81 -4.30 16.14 -7.98
C TYR A 81 -4.86 15.51 -9.26
N GLY A 82 -4.59 14.22 -9.50
CA GLY A 82 -5.20 13.45 -10.59
C GLY A 82 -6.65 13.03 -10.31
N HIS A 83 -7.13 13.21 -9.08
CA HIS A 83 -8.50 12.90 -8.70
C HIS A 83 -9.42 14.13 -8.77
N GLN A 84 -10.73 13.88 -8.67
CA GLN A 84 -11.77 14.91 -8.63
C GLN A 84 -11.50 15.92 -7.50
N TRP A 85 -11.92 17.16 -7.68
CA TRP A 85 -11.72 18.26 -6.73
C TRP A 85 -12.08 17.93 -5.27
N PRO A 86 -13.18 17.22 -4.95
CA PRO A 86 -13.46 16.82 -3.56
C PRO A 86 -12.37 15.93 -2.94
N CYS A 87 -11.73 15.07 -3.75
CA CYS A 87 -10.65 14.22 -3.26
C CYS A 87 -9.41 15.03 -2.83
N GLN A 88 -9.14 16.13 -3.53
CA GLN A 88 -8.03 17.05 -3.21
C GLN A 88 -8.25 17.81 -1.89
N ILE A 89 -9.47 17.84 -1.37
CA ILE A 89 -9.77 18.46 -0.08
C ILE A 89 -9.79 17.40 1.01
N VAL A 90 -10.46 16.28 0.75
CA VAL A 90 -10.74 15.26 1.78
C VAL A 90 -9.55 14.32 2.01
N TYR A 91 -8.79 13.97 0.97
CA TYR A 91 -7.76 12.92 1.02
C TYR A 91 -6.33 13.44 0.83
N HIS A 92 -6.14 14.75 0.71
CA HIS A 92 -4.80 15.32 0.56
C HIS A 92 -4.01 15.16 1.88
N PRO A 93 -2.80 14.58 1.87
CA PRO A 93 -2.07 14.24 3.10
C PRO A 93 -1.86 15.44 4.02
N CYS A 94 -1.46 16.59 3.47
CA CYS A 94 -1.30 17.84 4.24
C CYS A 94 -2.60 18.40 4.86
N LYS A 95 -3.78 17.94 4.41
CA LYS A 95 -5.09 18.30 4.99
C LYS A 95 -5.60 17.24 5.96
N CYS A 96 -5.02 16.04 5.94
CA CYS A 96 -5.39 14.95 6.82
C CYS A 96 -4.50 14.94 8.07
N VAL A 97 -5.08 15.28 9.22
CA VAL A 97 -4.39 15.17 10.51
C VAL A 97 -3.87 13.73 10.69
N SER A 98 -2.61 13.62 11.12
CA SER A 98 -1.81 12.40 11.31
C SER A 98 -0.92 11.96 10.14
N PHE A 99 -1.01 12.55 8.95
CA PHE A 99 -0.12 12.21 7.82
C PHE A 99 1.11 13.11 7.68
N GLY A 100 1.11 14.28 8.32
CA GLY A 100 2.26 15.21 8.30
C GLY A 100 2.64 15.62 6.88
N LEU A 101 3.94 15.53 6.56
CA LEU A 101 4.53 15.87 5.25
C LEU A 101 4.83 14.63 4.38
N LEU A 102 4.19 13.49 4.67
CA LEU A 102 4.38 12.27 3.87
C LEU A 102 3.88 12.48 2.44
N ASP A 103 4.75 12.21 1.47
CA ASP A 103 4.42 12.32 0.04
C ASP A 103 3.62 11.11 -0.48
N GLY A 104 3.81 9.94 0.11
CA GLY A 104 3.20 8.67 -0.31
C GLY A 104 3.91 7.97 -1.47
N GLU A 105 5.19 8.26 -1.72
CA GLU A 105 5.93 7.77 -2.89
C GLU A 105 6.80 6.52 -2.61
N GLY A 106 6.86 6.06 -1.35
CA GLY A 106 7.71 4.94 -0.92
C GLY A 106 7.61 3.67 -1.77
N CYS A 107 6.39 3.28 -2.18
CA CYS A 107 6.20 2.14 -3.09
C CYS A 107 6.91 2.33 -4.44
N LYS A 108 6.94 3.55 -4.99
CA LYS A 108 7.57 3.83 -6.28
C LYS A 108 9.09 3.85 -6.15
N HIS A 109 9.62 4.38 -5.05
CA HIS A 109 11.04 4.30 -4.75
C HIS A 109 11.51 2.85 -4.62
N LEU A 110 10.78 2.03 -3.84
CA LEU A 110 11.05 0.60 -3.73
C LEU A 110 11.01 -0.09 -5.10
N TRP A 111 9.96 0.15 -5.88
CA TRP A 111 9.84 -0.42 -7.22
C TRP A 111 11.01 -0.03 -8.13
N ASN A 112 11.43 1.24 -8.10
CA ASN A 112 12.57 1.70 -8.89
C ASN A 112 13.89 1.03 -8.46
N SER A 113 14.08 0.77 -7.17
CA SER A 113 15.25 0.03 -6.66
C SER A 113 15.21 -1.44 -7.04
N LEU A 114 14.02 -2.05 -7.11
CA LEU A 114 13.83 -3.46 -7.45
C LEU A 114 13.65 -3.72 -8.95
N LYS A 115 13.62 -2.69 -9.80
CA LYS A 115 13.30 -2.84 -11.23
C LYS A 115 14.23 -3.78 -11.99
N PHE A 116 15.49 -3.92 -11.56
CA PHE A 116 16.44 -4.85 -12.17
C PHE A 116 15.98 -6.31 -12.06
N LEU A 117 15.18 -6.62 -11.03
CA LEU A 117 14.59 -7.95 -10.84
C LEU A 117 13.54 -8.27 -11.90
N ILE A 118 12.90 -7.30 -12.54
CA ILE A 118 11.85 -7.56 -13.56
C ILE A 118 12.41 -8.47 -14.67
N LEU A 119 13.64 -8.22 -15.11
CA LEU A 119 14.32 -9.02 -16.13
C LEU A 119 14.61 -10.44 -15.64
N ILE A 120 15.07 -10.59 -14.40
CA ILE A 120 15.43 -11.89 -13.81
C ILE A 120 14.18 -12.73 -13.54
N LEU A 121 13.15 -12.11 -12.98
CA LEU A 121 11.91 -12.75 -12.58
C LEU A 121 11.02 -13.08 -13.79
N GLY A 122 11.08 -12.28 -14.86
CA GLY A 122 10.36 -12.58 -16.11
C GLY A 122 10.83 -13.86 -16.81
N ALA A 123 12.06 -14.30 -16.55
CA ALA A 123 12.64 -15.54 -17.08
C ALA A 123 12.63 -16.70 -16.07
N SER A 124 12.26 -16.47 -14.81
CA SER A 124 12.31 -17.46 -13.73
C SER A 124 10.92 -18.00 -13.39
N GLY A 125 10.84 -19.30 -13.04
CA GLY A 125 9.62 -19.90 -12.50
C GLY A 125 9.25 -19.34 -11.12
N VAL A 126 7.96 -19.45 -10.74
CA VAL A 126 7.36 -18.85 -9.52
C VAL A 126 8.16 -19.14 -8.23
N HIS A 127 8.76 -20.33 -8.10
CA HIS A 127 9.54 -20.71 -6.92
C HIS A 127 10.84 -19.89 -6.76
N ASN A 128 11.52 -19.57 -7.86
CA ASN A 128 12.76 -18.79 -7.82
C ASN A 128 12.49 -17.33 -7.42
N ILE A 129 11.31 -16.80 -7.76
CA ILE A 129 10.89 -15.43 -7.44
C ILE A 129 10.91 -15.16 -5.93
N VAL A 130 10.34 -16.07 -5.15
CA VAL A 130 10.26 -15.94 -3.69
C VAL A 130 11.65 -15.99 -3.06
N TYR A 131 12.51 -16.90 -3.53
CA TYR A 131 13.88 -17.05 -3.04
C TYR A 131 14.72 -15.78 -3.32
N PHE A 132 14.68 -15.26 -4.55
CA PHE A 132 15.42 -14.05 -4.92
C PHE A 132 14.93 -12.82 -4.15
N LEU A 133 13.61 -12.66 -3.97
CA LEU A 133 13.07 -11.55 -3.18
C LEU A 133 13.50 -11.63 -1.72
N HIS A 134 13.46 -12.83 -1.12
CA HIS A 134 13.89 -13.02 0.26
C HIS A 134 15.37 -12.65 0.45
N GLN A 135 16.24 -13.05 -0.48
CA GLN A 135 17.66 -12.76 -0.41
C GLN A 135 17.94 -11.25 -0.55
N VAL A 136 17.33 -10.57 -1.53
CA VAL A 136 17.52 -9.12 -1.75
C VAL A 136 17.00 -8.29 -0.58
N MET A 137 15.90 -8.70 0.04
CA MET A 137 15.31 -7.97 1.17
C MET A 137 16.08 -8.15 2.48
N LEU A 138 16.76 -9.29 2.68
CA LEU A 138 17.61 -9.52 3.85
C LEU A 138 19.00 -8.89 3.72
N THR A 139 19.49 -8.67 2.49
CA THR A 139 20.80 -8.06 2.24
C THR A 139 20.76 -6.54 2.12
N ALA A 140 19.58 -5.92 2.24
CA ALA A 140 19.41 -4.47 2.21
C ALA A 140 19.59 -3.88 3.62
N GLU A 141 20.79 -4.04 4.18
CA GLU A 141 21.30 -3.30 5.35
C GLU A 141 22.45 -2.38 4.92
#